data_AF-A0A2M8KG08-F1
#
_entry.id   AF-A0A2M8KG08-F1
#
_cell.length_a   1.000
_cell.length_b   1.000
_cell.length_c   1.000
_cell.angle_alpha   90.00
_cell.angle_beta   90.00
_cell.angle_gamma   90.00
#
_symmetry.space_group_name_H-M   'P 1'
#
loop_
_entity.id
_entity.type
_entity.pdbx_description
1 polymer ?
#
loop_
_entity_poly.entity_id
_entity_poly.type
_entity_poly.pdbx_seq_one_letter_code
_entity_poly.pdbx_strand_id
1 'polypeptide(L)'
;EYVAYLRAHKIEPAITASTGIAATHIGGFTIHSWCGIGIKNKLEKRDLEKIASTGYVKKRVSRAKILIIDEVSMLLPETLLMIDAVCRKIKGSMASFGGLQIVL
;
A
#
# COMPACT_ATOMS: atom_id res chain seq x y z
N GLU A 1 -9.80 7.44 -15.53
CA GLU A 1 -11.27 7.27 -15.42
C GLU A 1 -11.72 6.56 -14.14
N TYR A 2 -11.16 5.40 -13.79
CA TYR A 2 -11.58 4.66 -12.59
C TYR A 2 -11.40 5.41 -11.25
N VAL A 3 -10.29 6.11 -11.06
CA VAL A 3 -10.07 6.95 -9.85
C VAL A 3 -11.14 8.06 -9.74
N ALA A 4 -11.49 8.70 -10.87
CA ALA A 4 -12.53 9.72 -10.89
C ALA A 4 -13.90 9.12 -10.53
N TYR A 5 -14.20 7.93 -11.06
CA TYR A 5 -15.40 7.17 -10.70
C TYR A 5 -15.47 6.86 -9.19
N LEU A 6 -14.38 6.38 -8.58
CA LEU A 6 -14.32 6.11 -7.14
C LEU A 6 -14.56 7.37 -6.31
N ARG A 7 -13.92 8.48 -6.68
CA ARG A 7 -14.08 9.78 -6.01
C ARG A 7 -15.50 10.32 -6.12
N ALA A 8 -16.15 10.17 -7.28
CA ALA A 8 -17.57 10.54 -7.46
C ALA A 8 -18.49 9.77 -6.49
N HIS A 9 -18.10 8.55 -6.11
CA HIS A 9 -18.80 7.72 -5.11
C HIS A 9 -18.26 7.89 -3.68
N LYS A 10 -17.49 8.97 -3.41
CA LYS A 10 -16.89 9.29 -2.10
C LYS A 10 -15.95 8.20 -1.56
N ILE A 11 -15.32 7.45 -2.45
CA ILE A 11 -14.29 6.46 -2.13
C ILE A 11 -12.94 7.06 -2.55
N GLU A 12 -12.07 7.33 -1.58
CA GLU A 12 -10.70 7.75 -1.88
C GLU A 12 -9.79 6.50 -1.93
N PRO A 13 -9.27 6.12 -3.11
CA PRO A 13 -8.32 5.01 -3.23
C PRO A 13 -6.92 5.41 -2.76
N ALA A 14 -6.13 4.43 -2.32
CA ALA A 14 -4.70 4.60 -2.18
C ALA A 14 -4.05 4.47 -3.56
N ILE A 15 -3.61 5.59 -4.14
CA ILE A 15 -2.93 5.63 -5.44
C ILE A 15 -1.44 5.47 -5.20
N THR A 16 -0.85 4.42 -5.78
CA THR A 16 0.57 4.12 -5.66
C THR A 16 1.18 3.70 -6.98
N ALA A 17 2.50 3.80 -7.08
CA ALA A 17 3.28 3.22 -8.18
C ALA A 17 4.56 2.53 -7.66
N SER A 18 5.21 1.75 -8.51
CA SER A 18 6.48 1.10 -8.18
C SER A 18 7.66 2.08 -8.05
N THR A 19 7.69 3.16 -8.85
CA THR A 19 8.78 4.14 -8.89
C THR A 19 8.34 5.55 -8.49
N GLY A 20 9.32 6.38 -8.10
CA GLY A 20 9.07 7.77 -7.70
C GLY A 20 8.49 8.63 -8.83
N ILE A 21 9.05 8.52 -10.04
CA ILE A 21 8.61 9.31 -11.21
C ILE A 21 7.16 8.94 -11.58
N ALA A 22 6.82 7.64 -11.61
CA ALA A 22 5.46 7.19 -11.86
C ALA A 22 4.49 7.68 -10.78
N ALA A 23 4.88 7.52 -9.50
CA ALA A 23 4.07 7.97 -8.37
C ALA A 23 3.78 9.47 -8.41
N THR A 24 4.77 10.30 -8.76
CA THR A 24 4.58 11.75 -8.88
C THR A 24 3.64 12.12 -10.03
N HIS A 25 3.71 11.42 -11.17
CA HIS A 25 2.82 11.69 -12.31
C HIS A 25 1.35 11.40 -12.00
N ILE A 26 1.06 10.41 -11.15
CA ILE A 26 -0.31 10.05 -10.77
C ILE A 26 -0.77 10.70 -9.45
N GLY A 27 0.03 11.64 -8.90
CA GLY A 27 -0.29 12.34 -7.65
C GLY A 27 -0.38 11.43 -6.42
N GLY A 28 0.38 10.34 -6.42
CA GLY A 28 0.37 9.30 -5.39
C GLY A 28 1.68 9.16 -4.62
N PHE A 29 1.88 7.98 -4.05
CA PHE A 29 3.11 7.60 -3.36
C PHE A 29 3.78 6.43 -4.06
N THR A 30 5.08 6.24 -3.87
CA THR A 30 5.63 4.90 -4.16
C THR A 30 4.99 3.90 -3.20
N ILE A 31 4.79 2.66 -3.64
CA ILE A 31 4.21 1.62 -2.78
C ILE A 31 5.06 1.38 -1.52
N HIS A 32 6.37 1.53 -1.64
CA HIS A 32 7.36 1.46 -0.56
C HIS A 32 7.11 2.54 0.51
N SER A 33 6.96 3.80 0.09
CA SER A 33 6.68 4.92 0.99
C SER A 33 5.25 4.89 1.53
N TRP A 34 4.30 4.35 0.77
CA TRP A 34 2.92 4.21 1.22
C TRP A 34 2.79 3.20 2.38
N CYS A 35 3.46 2.04 2.26
CA CYS A 35 3.49 1.00 3.30
C CYS A 35 4.47 1.29 4.44
N GLY A 36 5.44 2.19 4.24
CA GLY A 36 6.48 2.46 5.23
C GLY A 36 7.58 1.40 5.32
N ILE A 37 7.73 0.54 4.30
CA ILE A 37 8.77 -0.51 4.26
C ILE A 37 10.15 0.03 3.87
N GLY A 38 10.21 1.24 3.29
CA GLY A 38 11.47 1.82 2.80
C GLY A 38 12.08 0.98 1.67
N ILE A 39 13.40 0.86 1.66
CA ILE A 39 14.16 0.03 0.70
C ILE A 39 14.50 -1.37 1.24
N LYS A 40 13.72 -1.85 2.22
CA LYS A 40 13.96 -3.17 2.82
C LYS A 40 13.58 -4.27 1.84
N ASN A 41 14.43 -5.29 1.75
CA ASN A 41 14.17 -6.49 0.93
C ASN A 41 13.52 -7.63 1.73
N LYS A 42 13.49 -7.52 3.06
CA LYS A 42 12.84 -8.45 3.99
C LYS A 42 12.30 -7.67 5.19
N LEU A 43 11.19 -8.15 5.76
CA LEU A 43 10.62 -7.63 7.00
C LEU A 43 10.73 -8.69 8.09
N GLU A 44 11.42 -8.36 9.17
CA GLU A 44 11.34 -9.14 10.40
C GLU A 44 10.09 -8.76 11.22
N LYS A 45 9.73 -9.58 12.21
CA LYS A 45 8.60 -9.29 13.10
C LYS A 45 8.71 -7.91 13.76
N ARG A 46 9.91 -7.52 14.18
CA ARG A 46 10.18 -6.21 14.79
C ARG A 46 9.96 -5.05 13.81
N ASP A 47 10.31 -5.24 12.53
CA ASP A 47 10.06 -4.24 11.50
C ASP A 47 8.57 -4.05 11.27
N LEU A 48 7.81 -5.15 11.16
CA LEU A 48 6.36 -5.12 11.02
C LEU A 48 5.69 -4.40 12.20
N GLU A 49 6.13 -4.67 13.42
CA GLU A 49 5.61 -3.98 14.61
C GLU A 49 5.92 -2.48 14.62
N LYS A 50 7.14 -2.11 14.21
CA LYS A 50 7.55 -0.70 14.08
C LYS A 50 6.76 0.04 13.01
N ILE A 51 6.54 -0.58 11.85
CA ILE A 51 5.75 -0.01 10.76
C ILE A 51 4.30 0.14 11.19
N ALA A 52 3.72 -0.91 11.78
CA ALA A 52 2.33 -0.90 12.22
C ALA A 52 2.06 0.07 13.39
N SER A 53 3.09 0.44 14.16
CA SER A 53 2.99 1.47 15.21
C SER A 53 3.28 2.89 14.69
N THR A 54 3.80 3.03 13.47
CA THR A 54 4.05 4.34 12.86
C THR A 54 2.71 5.03 12.53
N GLY A 55 2.40 6.09 13.28
CA GLY A 55 1.06 6.69 13.31
C GLY A 55 0.47 7.08 11.95
N TYR A 56 1.25 7.72 11.08
CA TYR A 56 0.77 8.12 9.76
C TYR A 56 0.54 6.94 8.81
N VAL A 57 1.42 5.92 8.84
CA VAL A 57 1.26 4.68 8.06
C VAL A 57 0.03 3.93 8.54
N LYS A 58 -0.06 3.69 9.85
CA LYS A 58 -1.20 3.00 10.48
C LYS A 58 -2.52 3.66 10.10
N LYS A 59 -2.63 4.99 10.24
CA LYS A 59 -3.84 5.76 9.92
C LYS A 59 -4.21 5.67 8.44
N ARG A 60 -3.23 5.70 7.53
CA ARG A 60 -3.48 5.65 6.09
C ARG A 60 -3.94 4.25 5.66
N VAL A 61 -3.19 3.21 6.05
CA VAL A 61 -3.45 1.82 5.67
C VAL A 61 -4.75 1.31 6.32
N SER A 62 -5.04 1.69 7.58
CA SER A 62 -6.28 1.27 8.24
C SER A 62 -7.54 1.79 7.53
N ARG A 63 -7.50 3.04 7.06
CA ARG A 63 -8.61 3.71 6.36
C ARG A 63 -8.75 3.29 4.90
N ALA A 64 -7.68 2.80 4.28
CA ALA A 64 -7.71 2.38 2.90
C ALA A 64 -8.70 1.22 2.70
N LYS A 65 -9.42 1.27 1.57
CA LYS A 65 -10.32 0.22 1.09
C LYS A 65 -9.85 -0.37 -0.24
N ILE A 66 -9.25 0.48 -1.08
CA ILE A 66 -8.74 0.14 -2.40
C ILE A 66 -7.29 0.60 -2.47
N LEU A 67 -6.40 -0.26 -2.97
CA LEU A 67 -5.00 0.03 -3.25
C LEU A 67 -4.75 -0.19 -4.74
N ILE A 68 -4.36 0.88 -5.43
CA ILE A 68 -4.01 0.89 -6.85
C ILE A 68 -2.49 0.91 -6.93
N ILE A 69 -1.90 0.00 -7.70
CA ILE A 69 -0.44 -0.13 -7.88
C ILE A 69 -0.12 -0.04 -9.36
N ASP A 70 0.29 1.15 -9.81
CA ASP A 70 0.76 1.36 -11.16
C ASP A 70 2.20 0.83 -11.34
N GLU A 71 2.55 0.47 -12.57
CA GLU A 71 3.86 -0.11 -12.94
C GLU A 71 4.23 -1.33 -12.09
N VAL A 72 3.26 -2.21 -11.83
CA VAL A 72 3.43 -3.42 -11.00
C VAL A 72 4.52 -4.36 -11.52
N SER A 73 4.78 -4.35 -12.84
CA SER A 73 5.79 -5.18 -13.50
C SER A 73 7.21 -4.95 -12.96
N MET A 74 7.47 -3.78 -12.37
CA MET A 74 8.75 -3.44 -11.74
C MET A 74 8.87 -3.91 -10.28
N LEU A 75 7.80 -4.45 -9.69
CA LEU A 75 7.83 -4.95 -8.32
C LEU A 75 8.28 -6.40 -8.25
N LEU A 76 9.20 -6.67 -7.33
CA LEU A 76 9.57 -8.03 -6.96
C LEU A 76 8.41 -8.71 -6.20
N PRO A 77 8.21 -10.04 -6.36
CA PRO A 77 7.20 -10.78 -5.61
C PRO A 77 7.32 -10.62 -4.10
N GLU A 78 8.55 -10.54 -3.58
CA GLU A 78 8.84 -10.35 -2.15
C GLU A 78 8.29 -9.01 -1.64
N THR A 79 8.31 -7.97 -2.47
CA THR A 79 7.75 -6.66 -2.13
C THR A 79 6.25 -6.76 -1.91
N LEU A 80 5.53 -7.48 -2.78
CA LEU A 80 4.08 -7.70 -2.62
C LEU A 80 3.76 -8.50 -1.34
N LEU A 81 4.56 -9.52 -1.01
CA LEU A 81 4.41 -10.28 0.24
C LEU A 81 4.64 -9.42 1.48
N MET A 82 5.64 -8.52 1.44
CA MET A 82 5.91 -7.58 2.52
C MET A 82 4.75 -6.58 2.71
N ILE A 83 4.21 -6.05 1.61
CA ILE A 83 3.06 -5.14 1.63
C ILE A 83 1.83 -5.83 2.22
N ASP A 84 1.55 -7.06 1.78
CA ASP A 84 0.46 -7.88 2.30
C ASP A 84 0.60 -8.09 3.83
N ALA A 85 1.79 -8.46 4.30
CA ALA A 85 2.05 -8.64 5.73
C ALA A 85 1.81 -7.36 6.55
N VAL A 86 2.26 -6.20 6.04
CA VAL A 86 2.00 -4.90 6.67
C VAL A 86 0.50 -4.60 6.72
N CYS A 87 -0.22 -4.79 5.62
CA CYS A 87 -1.65 -4.51 5.54
C CYS A 87 -2.45 -5.42 6.49
N ARG A 88 -2.17 -6.73 6.51
CA ARG A 88 -2.78 -7.69 7.44
C ARG A 88 -2.52 -7.31 8.90
N LYS A 89 -1.29 -6.93 9.23
CA LYS A 89 -0.91 -6.50 10.59
C LYS A 89 -1.65 -5.24 11.01
N ILE A 90 -1.74 -4.23 10.15
CA ILE A 90 -2.39 -2.95 10.48
C ILE A 90 -3.91 -3.10 10.54
N LYS A 91 -4.52 -3.88 9.63
CA LYS A 91 -5.98 -4.07 9.56
C LYS A 91 -6.49 -5.15 10.51
N GLY A 92 -5.61 -5.94 11.12
CA GLY A 92 -6.00 -7.03 12.04
C GLY A 92 -6.78 -8.14 11.36
N SER A 93 -6.53 -8.38 10.06
CA SER A 93 -7.26 -9.35 9.24
C SER A 93 -6.28 -10.30 8.56
N MET A 94 -6.65 -11.58 8.47
CA MET A 94 -5.87 -12.60 7.78
C MET A 94 -6.18 -12.67 6.27
N ALA A 95 -7.21 -11.95 5.81
CA ALA A 95 -7.49 -11.85 4.38
C ALA A 95 -6.31 -11.20 3.65
N SER A 96 -6.10 -11.57 2.38
CA SER A 96 -5.07 -10.96 1.52
C SER A 96 -5.16 -9.44 1.57
N PHE A 97 -4.02 -8.79 1.76
CA PHE A 97 -3.83 -7.36 1.95
C PHE A 97 -4.71 -6.77 3.06
N GLY A 98 -5.05 -7.55 4.08
CA GLY A 98 -5.96 -7.15 5.16
C GLY A 98 -7.38 -6.84 4.67
N GLY A 99 -7.79 -7.42 3.54
CA GLY A 99 -9.09 -7.21 2.91
C GLY A 99 -9.19 -5.96 2.03
N LEU A 100 -8.05 -5.38 1.62
CA LEU A 100 -8.03 -4.34 0.59
C LEU A 100 -8.37 -4.93 -0.77
N GLN A 101 -9.18 -4.20 -1.56
CA GLN A 101 -9.27 -4.47 -2.99
C GLN A 101 -7.98 -3.97 -3.66
N ILE A 102 -7.31 -4.86 -4.38
CA ILE A 102 -6.10 -4.54 -5.12
C ILE A 102 -6.46 -4.33 -6.59
N VAL A 103 -5.90 -3.28 -7.18
CA VAL A 103 -5.98 -2.96 -8.61
C VAL A 103 -4.53 -2.79 -9.08
N LEU A 104 -4.16 -3.56 -10.09
CA LEU A 104 -2.81 -3.60 -10.67
C LEU A 104 -2.85 -3.06 -12.09
#